data_AF-A0A9D1XKC9-F1
#
_entry.id   AF-A0A9D1XKC9-F1
#
_cell.length_a   1.000
_cell.length_b   1.000
_cell.length_c   1.000
_cell.angle_alpha   90.00
_cell.angle_beta   90.00
_cell.angle_gamma   90.00
#
_symmetry.space_group_name_H-M   'P 1'
#
loop_
_entity.id
_entity.type
_entity.pdbx_description
1 polymer ?
#
loop_
_entity_poly.entity_id
_entity_poly.type
_entity_poly.pdbx_seq_one_letter_code
_entity_poly.pdbx_strand_id
1 'polypeptide(L)' 'MLINRQIYSEGVFGILKEDHHYSKLRRRGESGVKLEITLVAIGFNIRKYHKKMMEKRQKEALIN' A
#
# COMPACT_ATOMS: atom_id res chain seq x y z
N MET A 1 -4.90 12.75 16.96
CA MET A 1 -3.92 12.51 15.86
C MET A 1 -3.40 11.07 15.77
N LEU A 2 -3.28 10.31 16.87
CA LEU A 2 -2.76 8.91 16.85
C LEU A 2 -3.74 7.87 16.26
N ILE A 3 -5.05 8.03 16.51
CA ILE A 3 -6.12 7.10 16.11
C ILE A 3 -6.14 6.87 14.59
N ASN A 4 -5.96 7.93 13.80
CA ASN A 4 -6.06 7.85 12.35
C ASN A 4 -4.93 6.99 11.75
N ARG A 5 -3.69 7.09 12.27
CA ARG A 5 -2.56 6.32 11.73
C ARG A 5 -2.71 4.81 11.96
N GLN A 6 -3.25 4.41 13.11
CA GLN A 6 -3.49 3.00 13.43
C GLN A 6 -4.56 2.41 12.50
N ILE A 7 -5.67 3.13 12.28
CA ILE A 7 -6.72 2.73 11.32
C ILE A 7 -6.17 2.61 9.90
N TYR A 8 -5.34 3.57 9.46
CA TYR A 8 -4.68 3.47 8.16
C TYR A 8 -3.73 2.27 8.08
N SER A 9 -3.02 1.95 9.16
CA SER A 9 -2.14 0.78 9.18
C SER A 9 -2.93 -0.53 9.09
N GLU A 10 -4.05 -0.66 9.81
CA GLU A 10 -4.92 -1.83 9.76
C GLU A 10 -5.55 -2.02 8.38
N GLY A 11 -6.04 -0.94 7.76
CA GLY A 11 -6.57 -0.99 6.40
C GLY A 11 -5.51 -1.41 5.36
N VAL A 12 -4.27 -0.94 5.50
CA VAL A 12 -3.17 -1.35 4.61
C VAL A 12 -2.79 -2.81 4.84
N PHE A 13 -2.77 -3.29 6.09
CA PHE A 13 -2.55 -4.70 6.39
C PHE A 13 -3.67 -5.61 5.85
N GLY A 14 -4.93 -5.16 5.89
CA GLY A 14 -6.06 -5.86 5.28
C GLY A 14 -5.91 -6.00 3.76
N ILE A 15 -5.58 -4.90 3.07
CA ILE A 15 -5.34 -4.91 1.62
C ILE A 15 -4.17 -5.83 1.26
N LEU A 16 -3.08 -5.78 2.04
CA LEU A 16 -1.91 -6.63 1.80
C LEU A 16 -2.22 -8.12 2.00
N LYS A 17 -2.95 -8.49 3.05
CA LYS A 17 -3.28 -9.90 3.32
C LYS A 17 -4.32 -10.46 2.36
N GLU A 18 -5.40 -9.71 2.12
CA GLU A 18 -6.57 -10.18 1.38
C GLU A 18 -6.39 -10.03 -0.14
N ASP A 19 -6.01 -8.84 -0.60
CA ASP A 19 -6.01 -8.46 -2.02
C ASP A 19 -4.75 -8.95 -2.77
N HIS A 20 -3.66 -9.16 -2.03
CA HIS A 20 -2.37 -9.60 -2.59
C HIS A 20 -2.00 -11.04 -2.20
N HIS A 21 -2.90 -11.79 -1.54
CA HIS A 21 -2.65 -13.12 -0.98
C HIS A 21 -1.33 -13.22 -0.19
N TYR A 22 -0.90 -12.13 0.44
CA TYR A 22 0.35 -12.02 1.18
C TYR A 22 0.22 -12.64 2.59
N SER A 23 -0.46 -13.78 2.66
CA SER A 23 -0.76 -14.53 3.89
C SER A 23 0.48 -15.24 4.46
N LYS A 24 1.52 -15.45 3.64
CA LYS A 24 2.80 -16.01 4.06
C LYS A 24 3.96 -15.33 3.31
N LEU A 25 4.95 -14.85 4.07
CA LEU A 25 6.20 -14.34 3.52
C LEU A 25 6.95 -15.46 2.79
N ARG A 26 7.43 -15.17 1.58
CA ARG A 26 8.13 -16.16 0.74
C ARG A 26 9.59 -16.32 1.16
N ARG A 27 10.20 -15.27 1.71
CA ARG A 27 11.59 -15.28 2.18
C ARG A 27 11.70 -15.71 3.64
N ARG A 28 12.86 -16.29 3.96
CA ARG A 28 13.26 -16.73 5.31
C ARG A 28 14.48 -15.93 5.78
N GLY A 29 14.69 -15.89 7.09
CA GLY A 29 15.73 -15.08 7.72
C GLY A 29 15.35 -13.60 7.82
N GLU A 30 15.88 -12.91 8.83
CA GLU A 30 15.51 -11.52 9.14
C GLU A 30 15.69 -10.59 7.94
N SER A 31 16.86 -10.61 7.31
CA SER A 31 17.19 -9.75 6.17
C SER A 31 16.27 -10.01 4.97
N GLY A 32 15.95 -11.27 4.68
CA GLY A 32 15.06 -11.64 3.57
C GLY A 32 13.62 -11.19 3.80
N VAL A 33 13.12 -11.37 5.02
CA VAL A 33 11.79 -10.91 5.44
C VAL A 33 11.69 -9.39 5.38
N LYS A 34 12.71 -8.69 5.90
CA LYS A 34 12.74 -7.22 5.93
C LYS A 34 12.74 -6.63 4.52
N LEU A 35 13.52 -7.21 3.61
CA LEU A 35 13.54 -6.83 2.20
C LEU A 35 12.16 -7.04 1.54
N GLU A 36 11.46 -8.12 1.88
CA GLU A 36 10.15 -8.47 1.29
C GLU A 36 9.08 -7.47 1.69
N ILE A 37 8.96 -7.22 3.00
CA ILE A 37 8.02 -6.24 3.54
C ILE A 37 8.32 -4.84 2.97
N THR A 38 9.60 -4.47 2.85
CA THR A 38 10.01 -3.16 2.33
C THR A 38 9.62 -2.98 0.85
N LEU A 39 9.89 -3.98 0.00
CA LEU A 39 9.54 -3.90 -1.42
C LEU A 39 8.03 -3.80 -1.64
N VAL A 40 7.26 -4.59 -0.89
CA VAL A 40 5.80 -4.55 -0.93
C VAL A 40 5.27 -3.19 -0.51
N ALA A 41 5.82 -2.60 0.56
CA ALA A 41 5.44 -1.27 1.02
C ALA A 41 5.75 -0.17 -0.02
N ILE A 42 6.90 -0.25 -0.69
CA ILE A 42 7.26 0.67 -1.79
C ILE A 42 6.27 0.54 -2.95
N GLY A 43 5.99 -0.69 -3.41
CA GLY A 43 5.04 -0.93 -4.50
C GLY A 43 3.64 -0.40 -4.18
N PHE A 44 3.18 -0.60 -2.94
CA PHE A 44 1.91 -0.08 -2.46
C PHE A 44 1.87 1.47 -2.50
N ASN A 45 2.93 2.13 -2.04
CA ASN A 45 3.03 3.59 -2.06
C ASN A 45 3.02 4.16 -3.48
N ILE A 46 3.75 3.53 -4.42
CA ILE A 46 3.76 3.94 -5.83
C ILE A 46 2.36 3.81 -6.43
N ARG A 47 1.67 2.69 -6.21
CA ARG A 47 0.30 2.46 -6.72
C ARG A 47 -0.67 3.49 -6.15
N LYS A 48 -0.57 3.79 -4.84
CA LYS A 48 -1.40 4.81 -4.18
C LYS A 48 -1.15 6.20 -4.74
N TYR A 49 0.11 6.56 -4.99
CA TYR A 49 0.47 7.83 -5.60
C TYR A 49 -0.09 7.96 -7.02
N HIS A 50 0.11 6.94 -7.85
CA HIS A 50 -0.40 6.91 -9.21
C HIS A 50 -1.92 7.05 -9.27
N LYS A 51 -2.65 6.31 -8.41
CA LYS A 51 -4.11 6.40 -8.31
C LYS A 51 -4.57 7.83 -8.00
N LYS A 52 -3.96 8.47 -7.00
CA LYS A 52 -4.26 9.88 -6.65
C LYS A 52 -4.00 10.84 -7.81
N MET A 53 -2.93 10.63 -8.56
CA MET A 53 -2.61 11.45 -9.74
C MET A 53 -3.69 11.30 -10.83
N MET A 54 -4.14 10.08 -11.09
CA MET A 54 -5.20 9.81 -12.08
C MET A 54 -6.54 10.42 -11.65
N GLU A 55 -6.92 10.28 -10.37
CA GLU A 55 -8.13 10.90 -9.82
C GLU A 55 -8.09 12.43 -9.95
N LYS A 56 -6.93 13.05 -9.71
CA LYS A 56 -6.74 14.49 -9.88
C LYS A 56 -6.95 14.92 -11.33
N ARG A 57 -6.35 14.19 -12.29
CA ARG A 57 -6.52 14.44 -13.73
C ARG A 57 -7.97 14.29 -14.17
N GLN A 58 -8.68 13.26 -13.68
CA GLN A 58 -10.10 13.05 -14.01
C GLN A 58 -10.97 14.18 -13.47
N LYS A 59 -10.71 14.65 -12.25
CA LYS A 59 -11.42 15.82 -11.68
C LYS A 59 -11.16 17.08 -12.50
N GLU A 60 -9.92 17.34 -12.89
CA GLU A 60 -9.57 18.46 -13.77
C GLU A 60 -10.27 18.36 -15.13
N ALA A 61 -10.42 17.16 -15.68
CA ALA A 61 -11.13 16.93 -16.94
C ALA A 61 -12.68 17.04 -16.83
N LEU A 62 -13.25 16.90 -15.64
CA LEU A 62 -14.69 17.05 -15.39
C LEU A 62 -15.11 18.51 -15.13
N ILE A 63 -14.15 19.36 -14.78
CA ILE A 63 -14.37 20.78 -14.46
C ILE A 63 -14.17 21.66 -15.71
N ASN A 64 -13.45 21.16 -16.71
CA ASN A 64 -13.34 21.78 -18.05
C ASN A 64 -14.44 21.25 -18.98
#